data_AF-A0A955T731-F1
#
_entry.id   AF-A0A955T731-F1
#
_cell.length_a   1.000
_cell.length_b   1.000
_cell.length_c   1.000
_cell.angle_alpha   90.00
_cell.angle_beta   90.00
_cell.angle_gamma   90.00
#
_symmetry.space_group_name_H-M   'P 1'
#
loop_
_entity.id
_entity.type
_entity.pdbx_description
1 polymer ?
#
loop_
_entity_poly.entity_id
_entity_poly.type
_entity_poly.pdbx_seq_one_letter_code
_entity_poly.pdbx_strand_id
1 'polypeptide(L)' 'MQRIDAQDAIRLYKEVNLFDLGEQATDVRLAKADPEAVTYIIDRNINYTNICITPCKFCA' A
#
# COMPACT_ATOMS: atom_id res chain seq x y z
N MET A 1 -3.22 -16.92 -7.72
CA MET A 1 -2.40 -15.98 -6.93
C MET A 1 -2.13 -16.61 -5.57
N GLN A 2 -0.86 -16.79 -5.20
CA GLN A 2 -0.48 -17.46 -3.95
C GLN A 2 -0.09 -16.40 -2.90
N ARG A 3 -0.45 -16.63 -1.64
CA ARG A 3 -0.01 -15.77 -0.53
C ARG A 3 1.48 -15.99 -0.30
N ILE A 4 2.26 -14.92 -0.30
CA ILE A 4 3.68 -14.92 0.07
C ILE A 4 3.85 -15.00 1.59
N ASP A 5 4.97 -15.54 2.04
CA ASP A 5 5.34 -15.53 3.45
C ASP A 5 6.23 -14.32 3.81
N ALA A 6 6.68 -14.27 5.06
CA ALA A 6 7.50 -13.16 5.56
C ALA A 6 8.91 -13.14 4.94
N GLN A 7 9.50 -14.30 4.64
CA GLN A 7 10.83 -14.39 4.05
C GLN A 7 10.80 -13.92 2.59
N ASP A 8 9.78 -14.35 1.85
CA ASP A 8 9.50 -13.86 0.50
C ASP A 8 9.34 -12.35 0.47
N ALA A 9 8.55 -11.76 1.38
CA ALA A 9 8.33 -10.32 1.44
C ALA A 9 9.65 -9.54 1.66
N ILE A 10 10.52 -10.03 2.55
CA ILE A 10 11.83 -9.43 2.80
C ILE A 10 12.71 -9.50 1.55
N ARG A 11 12.72 -10.65 0.87
CA ARG A 11 13.48 -10.86 -0.37
C ARG A 11 13.03 -9.91 -1.48
N LEU A 12 11.71 -9.83 -1.71
CA LEU A 12 11.12 -8.92 -2.70
C LEU A 12 11.51 -7.46 -2.41
N TYR A 13 11.52 -7.06 -1.14
CA TYR A 13 11.85 -5.69 -0.74
C TYR A 13 13.34 -5.34 -0.91
N LYS A 14 14.25 -6.29 -0.63
CA LYS A 14 15.69 -6.02 -0.56
C LYS A 14 16.46 -6.34 -1.84
N GLU A 15 16.01 -7.34 -2.60
CA GLU A 15 16.84 -7.98 -3.62
C GLU A 15 16.26 -7.84 -5.03
N VAL A 16 14.94 -7.71 -5.16
CA VAL A 16 14.29 -7.64 -6.48
C VAL A 16 14.37 -6.22 -7.03
N ASN A 17 14.63 -6.12 -8.34
CA ASN A 17 14.62 -4.84 -9.04
C ASN A 17 13.22 -4.19 -8.94
N LEU A 18 13.19 -2.88 -8.73
CA LEU A 18 11.94 -2.13 -8.57
C LEU A 18 11.00 -2.27 -9.77
N PHE A 19 11.53 -2.29 -11.00
CA PHE A 19 10.72 -2.40 -12.21
C PHE A 19 10.14 -3.80 -12.38
N ASP A 20 10.93 -4.85 -12.15
CA ASP A 20 10.46 -6.24 -12.19
C ASP A 20 9.38 -6.49 -11.12
N LEU A 21 9.53 -5.87 -9.95
CA LEU A 21 8.52 -5.92 -8.89
C LEU A 21 7.25 -5.14 -9.28
N GLY A 22 7.41 -3.99 -9.93
CA GLY A 22 6.31 -3.16 -10.43
C GLY A 22 5.48 -3.84 -11.51
N GLU A 23 6.10 -4.58 -12.42
CA GLU A 23 5.42 -5.38 -13.44
C GLU A 23 4.55 -6.46 -12.80
N GLN A 24 5.13 -7.27 -11.90
CA GLN A 24 4.40 -8.31 -11.16
C GLN A 24 3.25 -7.73 -10.31
N ALA A 25 3.47 -6.57 -9.67
CA ALA A 25 2.42 -5.88 -8.93
C ALA A 25 1.30 -5.37 -9.84
N THR A 26 1.62 -4.97 -11.07
CA THR A 26 0.64 -4.54 -12.07
C THR A 26 -0.24 -5.71 -12.51
N ASP A 27 0.34 -6.88 -12.76
CA ASP A 27 -0.41 -8.09 -13.10
C ASP A 27 -1.40 -8.47 -11.98
N VAL A 28 -0.95 -8.40 -10.74
CA VAL A 28 -1.79 -8.63 -9.56
C VAL A 28 -2.92 -7.61 -9.45
N ARG A 29 -2.64 -6.32 -9.70
CA ARG A 29 -3.66 -5.26 -9.70
C ARG A 29 -4.73 -5.53 -10.76
N LEU A 30 -4.32 -5.82 -11.99
CA LEU A 30 -5.20 -6.09 -13.13
C LEU A 30 -6.09 -7.33 -12.91
N ALA A 31 -5.59 -8.32 -12.18
CA ALA A 31 -6.37 -9.52 -11.85
C ALA A 31 -7.36 -9.31 -10.69
N LYS A 32 -7.16 -8.30 -9.82
CA LYS A 32 -7.97 -8.09 -8.61
C LYS A 32 -9.05 -7.03 -8.75
N ALA A 33 -8.87 -6.07 -9.64
CA ALA A 33 -9.77 -4.95 -9.85
C ALA A 33 -10.02 -4.77 -11.34
N ASP A 34 -11.03 -3.96 -11.69
CA ASP A 34 -11.27 -3.57 -13.07
C ASP A 34 -10.01 -2.89 -13.66
N PRO A 35 -9.40 -3.46 -14.73
CA PRO A 35 -8.24 -2.89 -15.38
C PRO A 35 -8.38 -1.46 -15.86
N GLU A 36 -9.59 -1.06 -16.26
CA GLU A 36 -9.88 0.21 -16.91
C GLU A 36 -10.37 1.28 -15.92
N ALA A 37 -10.64 0.90 -14.67
CA ALA A 37 -11.13 1.81 -13.65
C ALA A 37 -10.04 2.18 -12.65
N VAL A 38 -9.97 3.48 -12.35
CA VAL A 38 -9.21 4.02 -11.20
C VAL A 38 -10.19 4.75 -10.30
N THR A 39 -10.25 4.33 -9.03
CA THR A 39 -11.13 4.93 -8.02
C THR A 39 -10.40 6.01 -7.24
N TYR A 40 -11.15 7.00 -6.74
CA TYR A 40 -10.65 8.03 -5.84
C TYR A 40 -11.58 8.18 -4.64
N ILE A 41 -11.06 8.76 -3.56
CA ILE A 41 -11.82 9.07 -2.35
C ILE A 41 -11.79 10.58 -2.14
N ILE A 42 -12.96 11.17 -1.92
CA ILE A 42 -13.09 12.53 -1.39
C ILE A 42 -13.39 12.39 0.09
N ASP A 43 -12.38 12.66 0.92
CA ASP A 43 -12.49 12.61 2.38
C ASP A 43 -12.40 14.02 2.98
N ARG A 44 -13.06 14.22 4.13
CA ARG A 44 -12.91 15.43 4.95
C ARG A 44 -12.59 15.03 6.37
N ASN A 45 -11.35 15.29 6.77
CA ASN A 45 -10.93 15.15 8.15
C ASN A 45 -11.27 16.42 8.94
N ILE A 46 -12.27 16.36 9.82
CA ILE A 46 -12.66 17.48 10.68
C ILE A 46 -11.85 17.41 11.98
N ASN A 47 -10.86 18.30 12.11
CA ASN A 47 -10.04 18.42 13.30
C ASN A 47 -10.69 19.35 14.32
N TYR A 48 -11.45 18.78 15.26
CA TYR A 48 -12.04 19.55 16.37
C TYR A 48 -11.00 20.01 17.40
N THR A 49 -9.87 19.31 17.48
CA THR A 49 -8.74 19.63 18.36
C THR A 49 -7.45 19.08 17.76
N ASN A 50 -6.32 19.68 18.10
CA ASN A 50 -4.98 19.18 17.81
C ASN A 50 -4.35 18.42 19.00
N ILE A 51 -5.12 18.16 20.06
CA ILE A 51 -4.67 17.38 21.23
C ILE A 51 -5.13 15.93 21.06
N CYS A 52 -4.20 14.98 21.20
CA CYS A 52 -4.47 13.55 21.08
C CYS A 52 -3.91 12.76 22.28
N ILE A 53 -4.65 11.75 22.73
CA ILE A 53 -4.19 10.82 23.78
C ILE A 53 -3.22 9.76 23.24
N THR A 54 -3.21 9.56 21.92
CA THR A 54 -2.38 8.54 21.27
C THR A 54 -0.96 9.07 21.07
N PRO A 55 0.08 8.42 21.61
CA PRO A 55 1.46 8.88 21.52
C PRO A 55 2.12 8.41 20.21
N CYS A 56 1.53 8.78 19.07
CA CYS A 56 2.10 8.45 17.76
C CYS A 56 3.41 9.21 17.55
N LYS A 57 4.54 8.49 17.39
CA LYS A 57 5.87 9.10 17.20
C LYS A 57 6.05 9.88 15.89
N PHE A 58 5.08 9.78 14.97
CA PHE A 58 5.10 10.40 13.65
C PHE A 58 3.99 11.42 13.45
N CYS A 59 3.01 11.48 14.37
CA CYS A 59 1.94 12.47 14.32
C CYS A 59 2.46 13.75 14.99
N ALA A 60 2.19 14.90 14.38
CA ALA A 60 2.75 16.20 14.75
C ALA A 60 2.34 16.68 16.15
#